data_AF-A0A349MPE7-F1
#
_entry.id   AF-A0A349MPE7-F1
#
_cell.length_a   1.000
_cell.length_b   1.000
_cell.length_c   1.000
_cell.angle_alpha   90.00
_cell.angle_beta   90.00
_cell.angle_gamma   90.00
#
_symmetry.space_group_name_H-M   'P 1'
#
loop_
_entity.id
_entity.type
_entity.pdbx_description
1 polymer ?
#
loop_
_entity_poly.entity_id
_entity_poly.type
_entity_poly.pdbx_seq_one_letter_code
_entity_poly.pdbx_strand_id
1 'polypeptide(L)'
;TYKVSQLTAWLMRRRARTTFVSLPNIIANEHLVDEFIQERARSHMLADAVISLFGQPEKLAGMRTRFREIKKTLRVGSAIRSADVIQKFVGMNE
;
A
#
# COMPACT_ATOMS: atom_id res chain seq x y z
N THR A 1 10.59 0.65 10.54
CA THR A 1 9.74 0.29 11.70
C THR A 1 8.56 1.23 11.76
N TYR A 2 7.32 0.75 11.51
CA TYR A 2 6.09 1.56 11.49
C TYR A 2 5.57 1.98 12.87
N LYS A 3 6.43 1.99 13.89
CA LYS A 3 6.06 2.40 15.25
C LYS A 3 6.35 3.89 15.39
N VAL A 4 5.31 4.69 15.58
CA VAL A 4 5.45 6.12 15.84
C VAL A 4 5.26 6.37 17.33
N SER A 5 5.52 7.60 17.79
CA SER A 5 5.21 7.96 19.17
C SER A 5 3.72 7.72 19.46
N GLN A 6 3.37 7.42 20.71
CA GLN A 6 1.98 7.16 21.10
C GLN A 6 1.08 8.37 20.82
N LEU A 7 1.60 9.60 20.99
CA LEU A 7 0.88 10.83 20.70
C LEU A 7 0.59 10.97 19.19
N THR A 8 1.58 10.68 18.34
CA THR A 8 1.41 10.67 16.88
C THR A 8 0.40 9.62 16.45
N ALA A 9 0.48 8.41 17.01
CA ALA A 9 -0.47 7.34 16.72
C ALA A 9 -1.90 7.71 17.13
N TRP A 10 -2.07 8.35 18.30
CA TRP A 10 -3.36 8.83 18.75
C TRP A 10 -3.94 9.90 17.81
N LEU A 11 -3.12 10.87 17.40
CA LEU A 11 -3.55 11.93 16.47
C LEU A 11 -3.91 11.37 15.09
N MET A 12 -3.10 10.44 14.57
CA MET A 12 -3.37 9.77 13.29
C MET A 12 -4.66 8.94 13.36
N ARG A 13 -4.88 8.18 14.44
CA ARG A 13 -6.12 7.40 14.64
C ARG A 13 -7.35 8.29 14.63
N ARG A 14 -7.28 9.49 15.23
CA ARG A 14 -8.39 10.46 15.25
C ARG A 14 -8.65 11.11 13.88
N ARG A 15 -7.63 11.19 13.01
CA ARG A 15 -7.75 11.76 11.65
C ARG A 15 -7.90 10.73 10.53
N ALA A 16 -7.69 9.45 10.82
CA ALA A 16 -7.73 8.39 9.83
C ALA A 16 -9.16 8.23 9.30
N ARG A 17 -9.38 8.63 8.04
CA ARG A 17 -10.58 8.30 7.26
C ARG A 17 -10.37 7.09 6.35
N THR A 18 -9.13 6.59 6.27
CA THR A 18 -8.77 5.44 5.44
C THR A 18 -8.90 4.15 6.23
N THR A 19 -9.51 3.13 5.63
CA THR A 19 -9.64 1.78 6.19
C THR A 19 -8.30 1.05 6.23
N PHE A 20 -7.38 1.39 5.33
CA PHE A 20 -6.09 0.74 5.15
C PHE A 20 -4.92 1.71 5.32
N VAL A 21 -3.78 1.21 5.82
CA VAL A 21 -2.55 1.99 6.00
C VAL A 21 -1.52 1.68 4.90
N SER A 22 -1.45 0.43 4.44
CA SER A 22 -0.47 0.02 3.43
C SER A 22 -0.91 0.39 2.02
N LEU A 23 0.04 0.81 1.18
CA LEU A 23 -0.23 1.12 -0.23
C LEU A 23 -0.89 -0.04 -0.99
N PRO A 24 -0.47 -1.32 -0.84
CA PRO A 24 -1.17 -2.48 -1.38
C PRO A 24 -2.68 -2.47 -1.14
N ASN A 25 -3.08 -2.36 0.13
CA ASN A 25 -4.48 -2.48 0.52
C ASN A 25 -5.27 -1.23 0.14
N ILE A 26 -4.65 -0.04 0.21
CA ILE A 26 -5.27 1.22 -0.23
C ILE A 26 -5.59 1.16 -1.73
N ILE A 27 -4.64 0.72 -2.56
CA ILE A 27 -4.80 0.68 -4.02
C ILE A 27 -5.78 -0.42 -4.43
N ALA A 28 -5.72 -1.58 -3.77
CA ALA A 28 -6.61 -2.69 -4.03
C ALA A 28 -8.02 -2.49 -3.44
N ASN A 29 -8.16 -1.55 -2.50
CA ASN A 29 -9.34 -1.34 -1.66
C ASN A 29 -9.84 -2.63 -0.99
N GLU A 30 -8.92 -3.52 -0.63
CA GLU A 30 -9.18 -4.81 -0.01
C GLU A 30 -8.05 -5.16 0.96
N HIS A 31 -8.33 -6.06 1.90
CA HIS A 31 -7.34 -6.53 2.87
C HIS A 31 -6.43 -7.61 2.24
N LEU A 32 -5.58 -7.19 1.30
CA LEU A 32 -4.70 -8.06 0.52
C LEU A 32 -3.51 -8.58 1.34
N VAL A 33 -2.95 -7.74 2.21
CA VAL A 33 -1.85 -8.08 3.12
C VAL A 33 -2.20 -7.75 4.56
N ASP A 34 -1.67 -8.54 5.49
CA ASP A 34 -1.83 -8.28 6.92
C ASP A 34 -1.04 -7.02 7.35
N GLU A 35 -1.74 -6.09 8.02
CA GLU A 35 -1.15 -4.84 8.50
C GLU A 35 -0.89 -4.90 10.02
N PHE A 36 0.38 -5.04 10.41
CA PHE A 36 0.81 -5.02 11.81
C PHE A 36 1.27 -3.61 12.19
N ILE A 37 0.35 -2.80 12.73
CA ILE A 37 0.60 -1.39 13.07
C ILE A 37 0.70 -1.18 14.59
N GLN A 38 1.56 -0.26 15.02
CA GLN A 38 1.77 0.14 16.42
C GLN A 38 1.89 -1.05 17.39
N GLU A 39 0.87 -1.28 18.22
CA GLU A 39 0.88 -2.28 19.29
C GLU A 39 0.91 -3.71 18.75
N ARG A 40 0.47 -3.93 17.49
CA ARG A 40 0.52 -5.21 16.77
C ARG A 40 1.84 -5.43 16.02
N ALA A 41 2.67 -4.40 15.84
CA ALA A 41 3.98 -4.48 15.20
C ALA A 41 5.04 -5.13 16.11
N ARG A 42 4.76 -6.34 16.63
CA ARG A 42 5.63 -7.09 17.53
C ARG A 42 6.36 -8.19 16.76
N SER A 43 7.60 -8.47 17.15
CA SER A 43 8.47 -9.44 16.46
C SER A 43 7.84 -10.83 16.33
N HIS A 44 7.26 -11.37 17.41
CA HIS A 44 6.58 -12.67 17.40
C HIS A 44 5.40 -12.69 16.42
N MET A 45 4.51 -11.68 16.48
CA MET A 45 3.34 -11.59 15.59
C MET A 45 3.76 -11.52 14.11
N LEU A 46 4.83 -10.77 13.81
CA LEU A 46 5.37 -10.67 12.45
C LEU A 46 5.99 -11.99 12.00
N ALA A 47 6.77 -12.64 12.86
CA ALA A 47 7.37 -13.93 12.56
C ALA A 47 6.30 -14.99 12.28
N ASP A 48 5.29 -15.09 13.14
CA ASP A 48 4.18 -16.04 13.01
C ASP A 48 3.41 -15.80 11.70
N ALA A 49 3.12 -14.54 11.37
CA ALA A 49 2.44 -14.19 10.14
C ALA A 49 3.23 -14.57 8.89
N VAL A 50 4.54 -14.34 8.90
CA VAL A 50 5.43 -14.68 7.78
C VAL A 50 5.55 -16.21 7.64
N ILE A 51 5.75 -16.93 8.74
CA ILE A 51 5.83 -18.40 8.74
C ILE A 51 4.51 -19.00 8.25
N SER A 52 3.37 -18.51 8.76
CA SER A 52 2.04 -18.96 8.36
C SER A 52 1.79 -18.72 6.87
N LEU A 53 2.24 -17.58 6.33
CA LEU A 53 2.13 -17.28 4.90
C LEU A 53 2.98 -18.23 4.05
N PHE A 54 4.19 -18.58 4.47
CA PHE A 54 5.02 -19.58 3.78
C PHE A 54 4.41 -20.98 3.81
N GLY A 55 3.69 -21.33 4.88
CA GLY A 55 2.92 -22.58 4.97
C GLY A 55 1.69 -22.65 4.08
N GLN A 56 1.31 -21.55 3.40
CA GLN A 56 0.11 -21.44 2.57
C GLN A 56 0.47 -21.07 1.12
N PRO A 57 1.02 -22.02 0.33
CA PRO A 57 1.52 -21.72 -1.02
C PRO A 57 0.43 -21.19 -1.97
N GLU A 58 -0.80 -21.67 -1.83
CA GLU A 58 -1.94 -21.19 -2.64
C GLU A 58 -2.29 -19.73 -2.33
N LYS A 59 -2.36 -19.36 -1.05
CA LYS A 59 -2.59 -17.97 -0.62
C LYS A 59 -1.49 -17.05 -1.16
N LEU A 60 -0.23 -17.48 -1.05
CA LEU A 60 0.92 -16.74 -1.56
C LEU A 60 0.86 -16.58 -3.10
N ALA A 61 0.47 -17.63 -3.82
CA ALA A 61 0.30 -17.58 -5.27
C ALA A 61 -0.82 -16.61 -5.69
N GLY A 62 -1.97 -16.67 -5.02
CA GLY A 62 -3.09 -15.74 -5.24
C GLY A 62 -2.68 -14.29 -4.99
N MET A 63 -2.02 -14.03 -3.86
CA MET A 63 -1.51 -12.70 -3.51
C MET A 63 -0.51 -12.17 -4.56
N ARG A 64 0.42 -13.02 -5.04
CA ARG A 64 1.35 -12.64 -6.12
C ARG A 64 0.63 -12.31 -7.42
N THR A 65 -0.41 -13.06 -7.77
CA THR A 65 -1.23 -12.79 -8.96
C THR A 65 -1.94 -11.45 -8.84
N ARG A 66 -2.57 -11.19 -7.69
CA ARG A 66 -3.23 -9.91 -7.43
C ARG A 66 -2.27 -8.73 -7.52
N PHE A 67 -1.07 -8.86 -6.95
CA PHE A 67 -0.04 -7.82 -7.08
C PHE A 67 0.39 -7.56 -8.52
N ARG A 68 0.48 -8.60 -9.35
CA ARG A 68 0.80 -8.44 -10.78
C ARG A 68 -0.30 -7.68 -11.52
N GLU A 69 -1.56 -7.92 -11.21
CA GLU A 69 -2.70 -7.19 -11.79
C GLU A 69 -2.65 -5.72 -11.41
N ILE A 70 -2.51 -5.40 -10.12
CA ILE A 70 -2.38 -4.02 -9.64
C ILE A 70 -1.19 -3.32 -10.31
N LYS A 71 -0.04 -3.98 -10.41
CA LYS A 71 1.13 -3.39 -11.08
C LYS A 71 0.85 -3.08 -12.56
N LYS A 72 0.08 -3.93 -13.26
CA LYS A 72 -0.30 -3.67 -14.66
C LYS A 72 -1.23 -2.46 -14.76
N THR A 73 -2.23 -2.32 -13.88
CA THR A 73 -3.17 -1.19 -13.91
C THR A 73 -2.49 0.14 -13.60
N LEU A 74 -1.45 0.14 -12.76
CA LEU A 74 -0.66 1.35 -12.45
C LEU A 74 0.38 1.70 -13.52
N ARG A 75 0.72 0.76 -14.42
CA ARG A 75 1.72 0.99 -15.47
C ARG A 75 1.07 1.67 -16.67
N VAL A 76 0.89 2.98 -16.54
CA VAL A 76 0.14 3.76 -17.51
C VAL A 76 1.03 4.75 -18.28
N GLY A 77 2.36 4.72 -18.15
CA GLY A 77 3.25 5.63 -18.87
C GLY A 77 3.27 7.05 -18.30
N SER A 78 3.47 7.17 -16.98
CA SER A 78 3.40 8.43 -16.25
C SER A 78 4.29 9.53 -16.83
N ALA A 79 5.52 9.21 -17.26
CA ALA A 79 6.45 10.20 -17.82
C ALA A 79 5.89 10.90 -19.08
N ILE A 80 5.36 10.13 -20.03
CA ILE A 80 4.78 10.66 -21.28
C ILE A 80 3.58 11.54 -20.95
N ARG A 81 2.65 11.05 -20.13
CA ARG A 81 1.49 11.84 -19.72
C ARG A 81 1.86 13.13 -19.00
N SER A 82 2.87 13.09 -18.14
CA SER A 82 3.34 14.29 -17.45
C SER A 82 3.90 15.30 -18.45
N ALA A 83 4.71 14.85 -19.42
CA ALA A 83 5.22 15.70 -20.48
C ALA A 83 4.08 16.32 -21.32
N ASP A 84 3.09 15.51 -21.73
CA ASP A 84 1.93 15.98 -22.51
C ASP A 84 1.15 17.07 -21.77
N VAL A 85 0.93 16.91 -20.46
CA VAL A 85 0.21 17.90 -19.63
C VAL A 85 1.02 19.17 -19.47
N ILE A 86 2.33 19.06 -19.23
CA ILE A 86 3.21 20.22 -19.10
C ILE A 86 3.25 21.01 -20.41
N GLN A 87 3.40 20.33 -21.55
CA GLN A 87 3.41 20.97 -22.87
C GLN A 87 2.12 21.73 -23.14
N LYS A 88 0.96 21.12 -22.84
CA LYS A 88 -0.35 21.78 -22.95
C LYS A 88 -0.43 23.02 -22.05
N PHE A 89 0.03 22.92 -20.81
CA PHE A 89 -0.03 24.03 -19.86
C PHE A 89 0.83 25.22 -20.31
N VAL A 90 2.03 24.96 -20.85
CA VAL A 90 2.92 26.02 -21.36
C VAL A 90 2.34 26.68 -22.62
N GLY A 91 1.84 25.89 -23.57
CA GLY A 91 1.26 26.42 -24.81
C GLY A 91 -0.11 27.10 -24.67
N MET A 92 -0.73 27.04 -23.49
CA MET A 92 -1.95 27.80 -23.16
C MET A 92 -1.66 29.20 -22.59
N ASN A 93 -0.41 29.50 -22.26
CA ASN A 93 0.03 30.78 -21.72
C ASN A 93 0.70 31.68 -22.80
N GLU A 94 0.60 31.31 -24.07
CA GLU A 94 0.91 32.13 -25.25
C GLU A 94 -0.39 32.59 -25.92
#